data_AF-U9SMM0-F1
#
_entry.id   AF-U9SMM0-F1
#
_cell.length_a   1.000
_cell.length_b   1.000
_cell.length_c   1.000
_cell.angle_alpha   90.00
_cell.angle_beta   90.00
_cell.angle_gamma   90.00
#
_symmetry.space_group_name_H-M   'P 1'
#
loop_
_entity.id
_entity.type
_entity.pdbx_description
1 polymer ?
#
loop_
_entity_poly.entity_id
_entity_poly.type
_entity_poly.pdbx_seq_one_letter_code
_entity_poly.pdbx_strand_id
1 'polypeptide(L)'
;MIILSDECKKCNYICNAIYFQQNFESWTSGNDDIDKFIQGTQLSAHYSTKGALEWIPYNRFNDIKYIEKIGVYITNWIDGYVYDWDYKNQSWERKDQNIYVILKCFNIIETIVSEFENSKTTIHKIYGITQEPQTKNYMMILNNTCKKCNYECNVTHYQQDFKNWTSSNNDIDRFIQDTQLSAHKYTTSALEWIPYDRFYNIKYIAKGGFSKIYKANWIDGYIHKWDKYNNNWERQDKNMFVALKNLNDSKNITLDFMNELIFHHEVEFDHGSVKFYGITQDPETNNYVMVLEYADDGSLRKYLDKNFNKLNWKSKIICLNEIITELEFIHENDLIHRDLHIGNILKFQYKTAITDMGLCKPANCDMQKNNVYGVLTYIAPEILQGKIYTKAADIY
;
A
#
# COMPACT_ATOMS: atom_id res chain seq x y z
N MET A 1 -46.35 21.38 -1.68
CA MET A 1 -45.93 22.08 -0.45
C MET A 1 -46.16 21.13 0.72
N ILE A 2 -45.18 20.30 1.04
CA ILE A 2 -45.15 19.52 2.29
C ILE A 2 -43.94 20.07 3.06
N ILE A 3 -44.19 21.08 3.89
CA ILE A 3 -43.23 21.58 4.86
C ILE A 3 -43.27 20.60 6.04
N LEU A 4 -42.32 19.67 6.08
CA LEU A 4 -42.08 18.82 7.25
C LEU A 4 -41.03 19.52 8.11
N SER A 5 -41.51 20.37 9.03
CA SER A 5 -40.77 21.08 10.10
C SER A 5 -39.55 21.91 9.68
N ASP A 6 -39.56 23.19 10.02
CA ASP A 6 -38.42 24.11 9.84
C ASP A 6 -37.24 23.82 10.80
N GLU A 7 -37.21 22.66 11.47
CA GLU A 7 -36.17 22.31 12.44
C GLU A 7 -35.79 20.83 12.36
N CYS A 8 -34.49 20.55 12.26
CA CYS A 8 -33.99 19.18 12.21
C CYS A 8 -34.03 18.60 13.62
N LYS A 9 -34.75 17.49 13.83
CA LYS A 9 -34.85 16.81 15.14
C LYS A 9 -33.51 16.44 15.80
N LYS A 10 -32.45 16.26 15.00
CA LYS A 10 -31.10 15.93 15.50
C LYS A 10 -30.29 17.16 15.89
N CYS A 11 -30.47 18.25 15.15
CA CYS A 11 -29.64 19.46 15.29
C CYS A 11 -30.35 20.56 16.10
N ASN A 12 -31.68 20.52 16.21
CA ASN A 12 -32.54 21.57 16.77
C ASN A 12 -32.40 22.93 16.06
N TYR A 13 -32.02 22.91 14.78
CA TYR A 13 -31.99 24.08 13.88
C TYR A 13 -32.06 23.60 12.42
N ILE A 14 -32.19 24.53 11.45
CA ILE A 14 -32.15 24.22 10.01
C ILE A 14 -30.73 23.81 9.60
N CYS A 15 -30.57 22.59 9.09
CA CYS A 15 -29.28 22.06 8.67
C CYS A 15 -29.34 21.50 7.23
N ASN A 16 -28.20 21.08 6.69
CA ASN A 16 -28.08 20.58 5.32
C ASN A 16 -29.07 19.45 4.99
N ALA A 17 -29.35 18.57 5.94
CA ALA A 17 -30.33 17.49 5.75
C ALA A 17 -31.74 18.01 5.41
N ILE A 18 -32.16 19.15 5.99
CA ILE A 18 -33.45 19.78 5.66
C ILE A 18 -33.41 20.35 4.25
N TYR A 19 -32.34 21.05 3.89
CA TYR A 19 -32.21 21.63 2.53
C TYR A 19 -32.15 20.56 1.44
N PHE A 20 -31.54 19.41 1.72
CA PHE A 20 -31.61 18.26 0.81
C PHE A 20 -33.02 17.71 0.72
N GLN A 21 -33.70 17.51 1.86
CA GLN A 21 -35.07 17.00 1.89
C GLN A 21 -36.05 17.87 1.10
N GLN A 22 -35.91 19.19 1.17
CA GLN A 22 -36.72 20.14 0.41
C GLN A 22 -36.50 20.06 -1.11
N ASN A 23 -35.36 19.51 -1.54
CA ASN A 23 -34.95 19.45 -2.94
C ASN A 23 -34.87 18.02 -3.51
N PHE A 24 -35.42 17.00 -2.84
CA PHE A 24 -35.33 15.61 -3.30
C PHE A 24 -35.83 15.39 -4.74
N GLU A 25 -36.85 16.14 -5.17
CA GLU A 25 -37.36 16.08 -6.54
C GLU A 25 -36.30 16.48 -7.59
N SER A 26 -35.28 17.25 -7.21
CA SER A 26 -34.18 17.66 -8.09
C SER A 26 -33.08 16.60 -8.24
N TRP A 27 -33.11 15.53 -7.45
CA TRP A 27 -32.07 14.49 -7.37
C TRP A 27 -32.58 13.09 -7.76
N THR A 28 -33.69 13.02 -8.51
CA THR A 28 -34.28 11.73 -8.90
C THR A 28 -33.61 11.13 -10.12
N SER A 29 -33.30 9.84 -10.01
CA SER A 29 -32.86 8.97 -11.10
C SER A 29 -34.00 8.35 -11.89
N GLY A 30 -35.23 8.42 -11.37
CA GLY A 30 -36.37 7.64 -11.84
C GLY A 30 -36.34 6.18 -11.38
N ASN A 31 -35.40 5.79 -10.52
CA ASN A 31 -35.35 4.48 -9.86
C ASN A 31 -35.46 4.65 -8.34
N ASP A 32 -36.51 4.09 -7.75
CA ASP A 32 -36.83 4.26 -6.32
C ASP A 32 -35.72 3.78 -5.38
N ASP A 33 -34.98 2.74 -5.73
CA ASP A 33 -33.95 2.17 -4.85
C ASP A 33 -32.70 3.05 -4.84
N ILE A 34 -32.27 3.54 -6.00
CA ILE A 34 -31.18 4.52 -6.12
C ILE A 34 -31.57 5.83 -5.44
N ASP A 35 -32.79 6.30 -5.64
CA ASP A 35 -33.26 7.56 -5.04
C ASP A 35 -33.29 7.45 -3.52
N LYS A 36 -33.83 6.36 -2.96
CA LYS A 36 -33.80 6.12 -1.51
C LYS A 36 -32.38 6.04 -0.97
N PHE A 37 -31.47 5.38 -1.68
CA PHE A 37 -30.07 5.28 -1.28
C PHE A 37 -29.39 6.66 -1.22
N ILE A 38 -29.52 7.45 -2.30
CA ILE A 38 -28.98 8.81 -2.38
C ILE A 38 -29.59 9.68 -1.28
N GLN A 39 -30.91 9.69 -1.13
CA GLN A 39 -31.62 10.45 -0.10
C GLN A 39 -31.17 10.04 1.32
N GLY A 40 -30.92 8.75 1.57
CA GLY A 40 -30.39 8.27 2.84
C GLY A 40 -29.03 8.88 3.19
N THR A 41 -28.13 9.00 2.20
CA THR A 41 -26.84 9.69 2.41
C THR A 41 -27.00 11.19 2.66
N GLN A 42 -27.93 11.84 1.96
CA GLN A 42 -28.23 13.26 2.09
C GLN A 42 -28.86 13.60 3.44
N LEU A 43 -29.78 12.78 3.94
CA LEU A 43 -30.41 12.96 5.26
C LEU A 43 -29.41 12.78 6.42
N SER A 44 -28.32 12.06 6.18
CA SER A 44 -27.24 11.89 7.15
C SER A 44 -26.27 13.08 7.19
N ALA A 45 -26.31 13.95 6.18
CA ALA A 45 -25.42 15.07 5.99
C ALA A 45 -25.93 16.33 6.71
N HIS A 46 -25.75 16.41 8.03
CA HIS A 46 -26.25 17.53 8.82
C HIS A 46 -25.34 18.76 8.78
N TYR A 47 -24.05 18.56 9.07
CA TYR A 47 -23.08 19.65 9.28
C TYR A 47 -22.17 19.89 8.08
N SER A 48 -22.12 18.94 7.16
CA SER A 48 -21.28 18.98 5.98
C SER A 48 -21.94 18.20 4.86
N THR A 49 -21.82 18.71 3.64
CA THR A 49 -22.19 18.03 2.39
C THR A 49 -21.24 16.86 2.06
N LYS A 50 -20.12 16.71 2.79
CA LYS A 50 -19.21 15.57 2.64
C LYS A 50 -19.94 14.25 2.93
N GLY A 51 -20.05 13.42 1.91
CA GLY A 51 -20.69 12.09 1.99
C GLY A 51 -22.16 12.07 1.57
N ALA A 52 -22.78 13.23 1.32
CA ALA A 52 -24.05 13.31 0.62
C ALA A 52 -23.82 13.01 -0.88
N LEU A 53 -24.47 11.99 -1.40
CA LEU A 53 -24.41 11.65 -2.81
C LEU A 53 -25.36 12.52 -3.63
N GLU A 54 -24.99 12.73 -4.88
CA GLU A 54 -25.80 13.40 -5.90
C GLU A 54 -26.26 12.39 -6.96
N TRP A 55 -27.48 12.52 -7.44
CA TRP A 55 -27.80 12.02 -8.78
C TRP A 55 -27.27 13.03 -9.80
N ILE A 56 -26.42 12.57 -10.71
CA ILE A 56 -25.80 13.45 -11.71
C ILE A 56 -26.29 13.01 -13.10
N PRO A 57 -27.06 13.86 -13.80
CA PRO A 57 -27.49 13.55 -15.16
C PRO A 57 -26.29 13.31 -16.08
N TYR A 58 -26.34 12.24 -16.88
CA TYR A 58 -25.18 11.82 -17.69
C TYR A 58 -24.73 12.88 -18.70
N ASN A 59 -25.64 13.75 -19.15
CA ASN A 59 -25.33 14.88 -20.05
C ASN A 59 -24.54 16.03 -19.40
N ARG A 60 -24.21 15.93 -18.10
CA ARG A 60 -23.31 16.87 -17.40
C ARG A 60 -21.84 16.45 -17.52
N PHE A 61 -21.56 15.36 -18.21
CA PHE A 61 -20.21 14.84 -18.45
C PHE A 61 -19.75 15.11 -19.88
N ASN A 62 -18.61 15.77 -20.02
CA ASN A 62 -17.97 16.09 -21.30
C ASN A 62 -16.60 15.41 -21.41
N ASP A 63 -16.13 15.23 -22.65
CA ASP A 63 -14.83 14.62 -22.93
C ASP A 63 -14.66 13.22 -22.30
N ILE A 64 -15.73 12.43 -22.29
CA ILE A 64 -15.74 11.08 -21.72
C ILE A 64 -14.76 10.20 -22.50
N LYS A 65 -13.73 9.71 -21.81
CA LYS A 65 -12.70 8.81 -22.35
C LYS A 65 -12.73 7.51 -21.58
N TYR A 66 -12.96 6.41 -22.30
CA TYR A 66 -12.85 5.09 -21.72
C TYR A 66 -11.39 4.69 -21.58
N ILE A 67 -11.00 4.22 -20.40
CA ILE A 67 -9.68 3.67 -20.14
C ILE A 67 -9.81 2.18 -19.96
N GLU A 68 -9.77 1.47 -21.10
CA GLU A 68 -9.91 0.01 -21.21
C GLU A 68 -9.11 -0.74 -20.16
N LYS A 69 -7.88 -0.30 -19.92
CA LYS A 69 -6.97 -0.94 -18.97
C LYS A 69 -7.52 -1.00 -17.53
N ILE A 70 -8.27 0.00 -17.03
CA ILE A 70 -8.84 0.01 -15.64
C ILE A 70 -10.34 -0.31 -15.63
N GLY A 71 -10.97 -0.41 -16.79
CA GLY A 71 -12.43 -0.56 -16.87
C GLY A 71 -13.21 0.64 -16.30
N VAL A 72 -12.67 1.86 -16.38
CA VAL A 72 -13.38 3.10 -15.96
C VAL A 72 -13.37 4.14 -17.07
N TYR A 73 -14.23 5.15 -16.93
CA TYR A 73 -14.21 6.34 -17.77
C TYR A 73 -13.62 7.51 -17.01
N ILE A 74 -12.80 8.34 -17.65
CA ILE A 74 -12.42 9.67 -17.13
C ILE A 74 -13.22 10.71 -17.91
N THR A 75 -13.79 11.68 -17.21
CA THR A 75 -14.62 12.71 -17.81
C THR A 75 -14.48 14.03 -17.09
N ASN A 76 -14.79 15.12 -17.80
CA ASN A 76 -15.03 16.42 -17.19
C ASN A 76 -16.49 16.48 -16.68
N TRP A 77 -16.69 16.89 -15.43
CA TRP A 77 -17.99 17.18 -14.85
C TRP A 77 -18.19 18.69 -14.72
N ILE A 78 -19.14 19.24 -15.48
CA ILE A 78 -19.27 20.70 -15.66
C ILE A 78 -19.80 21.42 -14.42
N ASP A 79 -20.65 20.76 -13.62
CA ASP A 79 -21.30 21.42 -12.47
C ASP A 79 -20.36 21.60 -11.28
N GLY A 80 -19.42 20.68 -11.10
CA GLY A 80 -18.75 20.51 -9.83
C GLY A 80 -19.70 20.02 -8.73
N TYR A 81 -19.16 19.79 -7.54
CA TYR A 81 -19.89 19.15 -6.44
C TYR A 81 -20.57 20.18 -5.52
N VAL A 82 -21.65 19.75 -4.87
CA VAL A 82 -22.36 20.54 -3.86
C VAL A 82 -21.44 20.81 -2.65
N TYR A 83 -21.24 22.09 -2.34
CA TYR A 83 -20.33 22.53 -1.29
C TYR A 83 -21.08 23.04 -0.06
N ASP A 84 -21.94 24.05 -0.21
CA ASP A 84 -22.67 24.70 0.89
C ASP A 84 -24.02 25.27 0.41
N TRP A 85 -24.89 25.67 1.34
CA TRP A 85 -26.19 26.25 1.04
C TRP A 85 -26.12 27.79 0.97
N ASP A 86 -26.50 28.37 -0.18
CA ASP A 86 -26.64 29.82 -0.34
C ASP A 86 -28.01 30.28 0.20
N TYR A 87 -28.01 30.89 1.38
CA TYR A 87 -29.20 31.42 2.02
C TYR A 87 -29.86 32.58 1.26
N LYS A 88 -29.11 33.31 0.44
CA LYS A 88 -29.63 34.46 -0.31
C LYS A 88 -30.37 33.98 -1.56
N ASN A 89 -29.78 33.03 -2.27
CA ASN A 89 -30.34 32.52 -3.52
C ASN A 89 -31.23 31.28 -3.32
N GLN A 90 -31.28 30.72 -2.10
CA GLN A 90 -32.05 29.52 -1.76
C GLN A 90 -31.68 28.33 -2.66
N SER A 91 -30.37 28.13 -2.84
CA SER A 91 -29.82 27.12 -3.75
C SER A 91 -28.48 26.58 -3.24
N TRP A 92 -28.11 25.37 -3.67
CA TRP A 92 -26.79 24.81 -3.37
C TRP A 92 -25.67 25.52 -4.14
N GLU A 93 -24.67 26.00 -3.43
CA GLU A 93 -23.40 26.45 -4.00
C GLU A 93 -22.61 25.24 -4.51
N ARG A 94 -22.08 25.35 -5.73
CA ARG A 94 -21.21 24.34 -6.32
C ARG A 94 -19.76 24.79 -6.34
N LYS A 95 -18.85 23.85 -6.10
CA LYS A 95 -17.41 24.07 -6.11
C LYS A 95 -16.72 23.17 -7.13
N ASP A 96 -15.60 23.65 -7.66
CA ASP A 96 -14.76 22.97 -8.66
C ASP A 96 -15.54 22.62 -9.93
N GLN A 97 -16.17 23.64 -10.54
CA GLN A 97 -16.79 23.51 -11.86
C GLN A 97 -15.77 23.05 -12.91
N ASN A 98 -16.20 22.20 -13.83
CA ASN A 98 -15.34 21.54 -14.83
C ASN A 98 -14.23 20.66 -14.23
N ILE A 99 -14.51 19.96 -13.12
CA ILE A 99 -13.60 19.02 -12.47
C ILE A 99 -13.48 17.71 -13.24
N TYR A 100 -12.29 17.10 -13.28
CA TYR A 100 -12.10 15.74 -13.80
C TYR A 100 -12.49 14.69 -12.76
N VAL A 101 -13.32 13.74 -13.16
CA VAL A 101 -13.82 12.65 -12.31
C VAL A 101 -13.70 11.30 -13.02
N ILE A 102 -13.69 10.23 -12.22
CA ILE A 102 -13.72 8.85 -12.69
C ILE A 102 -15.16 8.33 -12.61
N LEU A 103 -15.65 7.72 -13.68
CA LEU A 103 -16.90 6.95 -13.69
C LEU A 103 -16.56 5.45 -13.64
N LYS A 104 -16.89 4.80 -12.52
CA LYS A 104 -16.76 3.34 -12.36
C LYS A 104 -18.11 2.68 -12.68
N CYS A 105 -18.14 1.82 -13.69
CA CYS A 105 -19.36 1.20 -14.19
C CYS A 105 -19.76 -0.05 -13.39
N PHE A 106 -21.06 -0.22 -13.13
CA PHE A 106 -21.62 -1.38 -12.46
C PHE A 106 -22.83 -1.91 -13.22
N ASN A 107 -22.93 -3.24 -13.31
CA ASN A 107 -24.00 -3.92 -14.05
C ASN A 107 -25.24 -4.18 -13.18
N ILE A 108 -25.14 -4.07 -11.85
CA ILE A 108 -26.21 -4.38 -10.89
C ILE A 108 -26.18 -3.36 -9.74
N ILE A 109 -27.37 -2.89 -9.32
CA ILE A 109 -27.56 -1.87 -8.26
C ILE A 109 -27.00 -2.35 -6.91
N GLU A 110 -27.24 -3.63 -6.54
CA GLU A 110 -26.74 -4.21 -5.29
C GLU A 110 -25.22 -4.12 -5.16
N THR A 111 -24.49 -4.17 -6.29
CA THR A 111 -23.03 -4.01 -6.31
C THR A 111 -22.60 -2.59 -5.97
N ILE A 112 -23.39 -1.56 -6.35
CA ILE A 112 -23.08 -0.15 -6.01
C ILE A 112 -23.23 0.10 -4.51
N VAL A 113 -24.30 -0.41 -3.91
CA VAL A 113 -24.56 -0.24 -2.47
C VAL A 113 -23.49 -0.97 -1.67
N SER A 114 -23.17 -2.22 -2.03
CA SER A 114 -22.09 -2.98 -1.39
C SER A 114 -20.73 -2.29 -1.55
N GLU A 115 -20.39 -1.79 -2.74
CA GLU A 115 -19.14 -1.06 -2.97
C GLU A 115 -19.09 0.24 -2.14
N PHE A 116 -20.20 0.97 -2.03
CA PHE A 116 -20.28 2.18 -1.21
C PHE A 116 -20.17 1.87 0.29
N GLU A 117 -20.79 0.80 0.78
CA GLU A 117 -20.66 0.40 2.19
C GLU A 117 -19.24 -0.09 2.52
N ASN A 118 -18.62 -0.81 1.58
CA ASN A 118 -17.21 -1.19 1.62
C ASN A 118 -16.27 0.02 1.43
N SER A 119 -16.76 1.14 0.88
CA SER A 119 -15.98 2.35 0.58
C SER A 119 -15.47 3.12 1.80
N LYS A 120 -15.68 2.58 3.01
CA LYS A 120 -14.84 2.93 4.17
C LYS A 120 -13.35 2.72 3.87
N THR A 121 -13.00 1.84 2.92
CA THR A 121 -11.63 1.61 2.41
C THR A 121 -11.31 2.32 1.09
N THR A 122 -12.29 2.93 0.40
CA THR A 122 -12.03 3.63 -0.86
C THR A 122 -11.34 4.95 -0.61
N ILE A 123 -10.19 5.14 -1.27
CA ILE A 123 -9.38 6.35 -1.15
C ILE A 123 -10.01 7.53 -1.88
N HIS A 124 -10.86 7.32 -2.88
CA HIS A 124 -11.49 8.39 -3.65
C HIS A 124 -12.78 8.89 -2.98
N LYS A 125 -13.00 10.21 -2.99
CA LYS A 125 -14.29 10.80 -2.57
C LYS A 125 -15.36 10.43 -3.60
N ILE A 126 -16.49 9.92 -3.13
CA ILE A 126 -17.64 9.58 -3.99
C ILE A 126 -18.56 10.80 -4.02
N TYR A 127 -18.87 11.28 -5.22
CA TYR A 127 -19.75 12.43 -5.42
C TYR A 127 -21.19 12.03 -5.69
N GLY A 128 -21.41 10.90 -6.34
CA GLY A 128 -22.75 10.57 -6.77
C GLY A 128 -22.83 9.33 -7.62
N ILE A 129 -24.01 9.17 -8.22
CA ILE A 129 -24.33 8.12 -9.17
C ILE A 129 -24.87 8.77 -10.44
N THR A 130 -24.57 8.18 -11.59
CA THR A 130 -25.19 8.49 -12.88
C THR A 130 -25.62 7.20 -13.57
N GLN A 131 -26.37 7.31 -14.65
CA GLN A 131 -26.72 6.18 -15.50
C GLN A 131 -26.43 6.51 -16.95
N GLU A 132 -25.70 5.63 -17.62
CA GLU A 132 -25.42 5.78 -19.04
C GLU A 132 -26.71 5.51 -19.86
N PRO A 133 -27.13 6.46 -20.73
CA PRO A 133 -28.45 6.38 -21.38
C PRO A 133 -28.70 5.16 -22.26
N GLN A 134 -27.68 4.61 -22.90
CA GLN A 134 -27.82 3.53 -23.90
C GLN A 134 -27.85 2.13 -23.25
N THR A 135 -26.84 1.84 -22.44
CA THR A 135 -26.64 0.58 -21.72
C THR A 135 -27.51 0.46 -20.47
N LYS A 136 -27.99 1.59 -19.94
CA LYS A 136 -28.68 1.70 -18.64
C LYS A 136 -27.82 1.27 -17.45
N ASN A 137 -26.51 1.12 -17.64
CA ASN A 137 -25.59 0.82 -16.57
C ASN A 137 -25.45 2.03 -15.64
N TYR A 138 -25.43 1.76 -14.34
CA TYR A 138 -25.15 2.78 -13.34
C TYR A 138 -23.64 2.94 -13.18
N MET A 139 -23.21 4.17 -12.92
CA MET A 139 -21.81 4.49 -12.71
C MET A 139 -21.65 5.34 -11.44
N MET A 140 -20.67 4.99 -10.61
CA MET A 140 -20.28 5.82 -9.47
C MET A 140 -19.30 6.91 -9.93
N ILE A 141 -19.52 8.13 -9.45
CA ILE A 141 -18.64 9.27 -9.70
C ILE A 141 -17.64 9.39 -8.56
N LEU A 142 -16.36 9.20 -8.89
CA LEU A 142 -15.24 9.25 -7.96
C LEU A 142 -14.37 10.48 -8.25
N ASN A 143 -13.96 11.20 -7.21
CA ASN A 143 -12.92 12.23 -7.30
C ASN A 143 -11.54 11.57 -7.38
N ASN A 144 -10.61 12.15 -8.13
CA ASN A 144 -9.17 11.85 -8.08
C ASN A 144 -8.48 12.28 -6.77
N THR A 145 -9.17 12.85 -5.79
CA THR A 145 -8.59 13.23 -4.49
C THR A 145 -8.62 12.09 -3.48
N CYS A 146 -7.50 11.91 -2.78
CA CYS A 146 -7.39 10.99 -1.66
C CYS A 146 -8.17 11.53 -0.46
N LYS A 147 -9.09 10.73 0.10
CA LYS A 147 -9.95 11.02 1.25
C LYS A 147 -9.15 11.37 2.51
N LYS A 148 -8.01 10.71 2.72
CA LYS A 148 -7.12 10.96 3.86
C LYS A 148 -6.34 12.28 3.71
N CYS A 149 -5.86 12.56 2.50
CA CYS A 149 -5.00 13.71 2.24
C CYS A 149 -5.79 14.98 1.89
N ASN A 150 -7.02 14.85 1.39
CA ASN A 150 -7.81 15.91 0.74
C ASN A 150 -7.13 16.55 -0.49
N TYR A 151 -6.17 15.86 -1.10
CA TYR A 151 -5.51 16.23 -2.35
C TYR A 151 -5.05 14.96 -3.10
N GLU A 152 -4.61 15.09 -4.34
CA GLU A 152 -4.01 14.01 -5.15
C GLU A 152 -2.66 13.59 -4.57
N CYS A 153 -2.48 12.31 -4.22
CA CYS A 153 -1.27 11.80 -3.58
C CYS A 153 -0.77 10.52 -4.26
N ASN A 154 0.38 9.97 -3.85
CA ASN A 154 0.98 8.82 -4.53
C ASN A 154 0.02 7.62 -4.64
N VAL A 155 -0.84 7.42 -3.63
CA VAL A 155 -1.85 6.34 -3.62
C VAL A 155 -2.80 6.41 -4.81
N THR A 156 -3.23 7.61 -5.21
CA THR A 156 -4.16 7.76 -6.35
C THR A 156 -3.48 7.37 -7.65
N HIS A 157 -2.18 7.62 -7.78
CA HIS A 157 -1.37 7.19 -8.92
C HIS A 157 -1.13 5.68 -8.92
N TYR A 158 -0.77 5.09 -7.78
CA TYR A 158 -0.59 3.64 -7.69
C TYR A 158 -1.85 2.87 -8.07
N GLN A 159 -3.02 3.29 -7.61
CA GLN A 159 -4.30 2.66 -7.96
C GLN A 159 -4.58 2.68 -9.47
N GLN A 160 -4.18 3.74 -10.17
CA GLN A 160 -4.31 3.82 -11.63
C GLN A 160 -3.40 2.80 -12.35
N ASP A 161 -2.32 2.36 -11.70
CA ASP A 161 -1.33 1.43 -12.22
C ASP A 161 -1.59 -0.04 -11.88
N PHE A 162 -2.49 -0.37 -10.94
CA PHE A 162 -2.74 -1.76 -10.51
C PHE A 162 -3.12 -2.73 -11.64
N LYS A 163 -3.66 -2.22 -12.73
CA LYS A 163 -4.00 -3.01 -13.92
C LYS A 163 -2.82 -3.27 -14.86
N ASN A 164 -1.74 -2.51 -14.71
CA ASN A 164 -0.64 -2.45 -15.66
C ASN A 164 0.38 -3.56 -15.34
N TRP A 165 0.22 -4.22 -14.20
CA TRP A 165 1.04 -5.32 -13.75
C TRP A 165 0.20 -6.33 -12.96
N THR A 166 0.65 -7.57 -12.94
CA THR A 166 0.19 -8.61 -12.02
C THR A 166 1.33 -9.60 -11.86
N SER A 167 1.45 -10.17 -10.67
CA SER A 167 2.34 -11.29 -10.39
C SER A 167 1.79 -12.64 -10.83
N SER A 168 0.54 -12.69 -11.31
CA SER A 168 -0.27 -13.91 -11.47
C SER A 168 -0.59 -14.62 -10.14
N ASN A 169 -0.37 -13.96 -8.99
CA ASN A 169 -0.78 -14.43 -7.68
C ASN A 169 -1.49 -13.32 -6.87
N ASN A 170 -2.74 -13.58 -6.50
CA ASN A 170 -3.59 -12.61 -5.83
C ASN A 170 -3.08 -12.19 -4.44
N ASP A 171 -2.38 -13.09 -3.71
CA ASP A 171 -1.87 -12.77 -2.38
C ASP A 171 -0.66 -11.83 -2.46
N ILE A 172 0.21 -12.02 -3.45
CA ILE A 172 1.34 -11.12 -3.74
C ILE A 172 0.87 -9.79 -4.29
N ASP A 173 -0.08 -9.82 -5.24
CA ASP A 173 -0.67 -8.61 -5.80
C ASP A 173 -1.31 -7.78 -4.69
N ARG A 174 -2.11 -8.41 -3.81
CA ARG A 174 -2.71 -7.74 -2.66
C ARG A 174 -1.65 -7.18 -1.72
N PHE A 175 -0.62 -7.95 -1.36
CA PHE A 175 0.44 -7.49 -0.46
C PHE A 175 1.15 -6.24 -1.02
N ILE A 176 1.59 -6.28 -2.28
CA ILE A 176 2.22 -5.13 -2.93
C ILE A 176 1.26 -3.94 -2.98
N GLN A 177 0.00 -4.15 -3.38
CA GLN A 177 -1.01 -3.10 -3.44
C GLN A 177 -1.23 -2.47 -2.04
N ASP A 178 -1.34 -3.26 -0.98
CA ASP A 178 -1.54 -2.74 0.39
C ASP A 178 -0.38 -1.82 0.84
N THR A 179 0.87 -2.16 0.50
CA THR A 179 2.03 -1.27 0.75
C THR A 179 1.91 0.03 -0.04
N GLN A 180 1.50 -0.04 -1.31
CA GLN A 180 1.30 1.12 -2.19
C GLN A 180 0.14 2.01 -1.73
N LEU A 181 -0.96 1.42 -1.23
CA LEU A 181 -2.12 2.13 -0.71
C LEU A 181 -1.84 2.84 0.63
N SER A 182 -0.81 2.43 1.34
CA SER A 182 -0.34 3.06 2.59
C SER A 182 0.62 4.22 2.33
N ALA A 183 1.25 4.26 1.16
CA ALA A 183 2.33 5.18 0.80
C ALA A 183 1.83 6.53 0.25
N HIS A 184 1.19 7.36 1.09
CA HIS A 184 0.58 8.63 0.63
C HIS A 184 1.58 9.71 0.19
N LYS A 185 2.58 10.00 1.03
CA LYS A 185 3.49 11.15 0.84
C LYS A 185 4.81 10.75 0.20
N TYR A 186 5.39 9.65 0.67
CA TYR A 186 6.68 9.15 0.21
C TYR A 186 6.47 7.78 -0.43
N THR A 187 7.25 7.48 -1.45
CA THR A 187 7.21 6.19 -2.16
C THR A 187 8.15 5.16 -1.54
N THR A 188 8.96 5.56 -0.56
CA THR A 188 10.01 4.72 0.01
C THR A 188 9.48 3.41 0.55
N SER A 189 8.33 3.39 1.21
CA SER A 189 7.73 2.17 1.76
C SER A 189 6.81 1.42 0.77
N ALA A 190 6.68 1.89 -0.47
CA ALA A 190 5.83 1.23 -1.46
C ALA A 190 6.64 0.15 -2.20
N LEU A 191 6.20 -1.10 -2.12
CA LEU A 191 6.83 -2.18 -2.87
C LEU A 191 6.40 -2.14 -4.34
N GLU A 192 7.26 -2.65 -5.21
CA GLU A 192 7.00 -2.75 -6.64
C GLU A 192 6.87 -4.21 -7.09
N TRP A 193 5.98 -4.48 -8.05
CA TRP A 193 6.15 -5.64 -8.90
C TRP A 193 7.15 -5.29 -10.00
N ILE A 194 8.27 -6.00 -10.05
CA ILE A 194 9.36 -5.68 -10.96
C ILE A 194 9.47 -6.80 -12.00
N PRO A 195 9.19 -6.54 -13.28
CA PRO A 195 9.36 -7.53 -14.34
C PRO A 195 10.80 -8.07 -14.38
N TYR A 196 10.95 -9.39 -14.46
CA TYR A 196 12.25 -10.05 -14.31
C TYR A 196 13.27 -9.64 -15.39
N ASP A 197 12.79 -9.28 -16.59
CA ASP A 197 13.60 -8.79 -17.72
C ASP A 197 14.22 -7.40 -17.47
N ARG A 198 13.87 -6.75 -16.35
CA ARG A 198 14.50 -5.50 -15.91
C ARG A 198 15.80 -5.73 -15.13
N PHE A 199 16.14 -6.99 -14.87
CA PHE A 199 17.41 -7.40 -14.26
C PHE A 199 18.37 -7.98 -15.30
N TYR A 200 19.64 -7.61 -15.19
CA TYR A 200 20.72 -8.17 -16.01
C TYR A 200 21.99 -8.40 -15.20
N ASN A 201 22.98 -9.08 -15.79
CA ASN A 201 24.22 -9.47 -15.12
C ASN A 201 23.97 -10.24 -13.80
N ILE A 202 22.96 -11.11 -13.79
CA ILE A 202 22.58 -11.90 -12.62
C ILE A 202 23.70 -12.88 -12.27
N LYS A 203 24.26 -12.78 -11.07
CA LYS A 203 25.39 -13.60 -10.58
C LYS A 203 25.06 -14.21 -9.24
N TYR A 204 25.19 -15.52 -9.13
CA TYR A 204 25.04 -16.22 -7.86
C TYR A 204 26.09 -15.75 -6.83
N ILE A 205 25.65 -15.50 -5.60
CA ILE A 205 26.51 -15.06 -4.48
C ILE A 205 26.67 -16.17 -3.45
N ALA A 206 25.54 -16.70 -2.97
CA ALA A 206 25.50 -17.60 -1.83
C ALA A 206 24.18 -18.38 -1.78
N LYS A 207 24.20 -19.49 -1.05
CA LYS A 207 23.04 -20.30 -0.69
C LYS A 207 22.98 -20.37 0.83
N GLY A 208 21.86 -19.93 1.39
CA GLY A 208 21.51 -20.12 2.81
C GLY A 208 20.75 -21.42 3.03
N GLY A 209 20.20 -21.59 4.24
CA GLY A 209 19.35 -22.74 4.57
C GLY A 209 18.07 -22.79 3.72
N PHE A 210 17.43 -21.63 3.55
CA PHE A 210 16.10 -21.52 2.92
C PHE A 210 16.08 -20.71 1.62
N SER A 211 17.19 -20.07 1.25
CA SER A 211 17.25 -19.18 0.08
C SER A 211 18.55 -19.27 -0.71
N LYS A 212 18.52 -18.79 -1.94
CA LYS A 212 19.68 -18.49 -2.79
C LYS A 212 19.72 -16.99 -3.05
N ILE A 213 20.90 -16.39 -2.94
CA ILE A 213 21.11 -14.96 -3.14
C ILE A 213 21.90 -14.75 -4.43
N TYR A 214 21.40 -13.83 -5.26
CA TYR A 214 22.06 -13.39 -6.49
C TYR A 214 22.27 -11.88 -6.45
N LYS A 215 23.32 -11.41 -7.13
CA LYS A 215 23.53 -9.99 -7.44
C LYS A 215 22.99 -9.73 -8.83
N ALA A 216 22.29 -8.62 -9.05
CA ALA A 216 21.87 -8.18 -10.38
C ALA A 216 22.01 -6.66 -10.54
N ASN A 217 22.02 -6.19 -11.78
CA ASN A 217 21.78 -4.79 -12.11
C ASN A 217 20.29 -4.59 -12.40
N TRP A 218 19.65 -3.59 -11.78
CA TRP A 218 18.27 -3.20 -12.07
C TRP A 218 18.25 -1.97 -12.98
N ILE A 219 17.71 -2.13 -14.19
CA ILE A 219 17.78 -1.11 -15.26
C ILE A 219 17.10 0.19 -14.85
N ASP A 220 15.92 0.08 -14.27
CA ASP A 220 15.06 1.25 -14.06
C ASP A 220 15.41 2.00 -12.77
N GLY A 221 15.87 1.29 -11.74
CA GLY A 221 15.95 1.80 -10.37
C GLY A 221 14.57 1.95 -9.72
N TYR A 222 14.52 2.42 -8.47
CA TYR A 222 13.27 2.49 -7.70
C TYR A 222 12.45 3.76 -8.01
N ILE A 223 11.14 3.68 -7.75
CA ILE A 223 10.24 4.82 -7.83
C ILE A 223 10.60 5.86 -6.75
N HIS A 224 11.00 7.07 -7.17
CA HIS A 224 11.31 8.19 -6.25
C HIS A 224 10.07 9.04 -5.92
N LYS A 225 9.34 9.50 -6.94
CA LYS A 225 8.16 10.37 -6.77
C LYS A 225 7.34 10.43 -8.06
N TRP A 226 6.11 10.91 -7.95
CA TRP A 226 5.29 11.20 -9.12
C TRP A 226 5.73 12.49 -9.82
N ASP A 227 5.99 12.43 -11.11
CA ASP A 227 6.25 13.59 -11.96
C ASP A 227 4.95 14.03 -12.66
N LYS A 228 4.39 15.14 -12.17
CA LYS A 228 3.14 15.73 -12.69
C LYS A 228 3.26 16.28 -14.12
N TYR A 229 4.45 16.61 -14.59
CA TYR A 229 4.63 17.13 -15.95
C TYR A 229 4.62 16.01 -16.99
N ASN A 230 5.26 14.89 -16.65
CA ASN A 230 5.34 13.71 -17.52
C ASN A 230 4.20 12.70 -17.28
N ASN A 231 3.38 12.91 -16.25
CA ASN A 231 2.33 11.99 -15.79
C ASN A 231 2.87 10.56 -15.64
N ASN A 232 4.04 10.42 -15.00
CA ASN A 232 4.69 9.15 -14.79
C ASN A 232 5.55 9.16 -13.52
N TRP A 233 5.96 7.99 -13.05
CA TRP A 233 6.89 7.84 -11.94
C TRP A 233 8.31 8.26 -12.35
N GLU A 234 8.88 9.19 -11.60
CA GLU A 234 10.30 9.49 -11.66
C GLU A 234 11.07 8.36 -10.98
N ARG A 235 12.05 7.80 -11.70
CA ARG A 235 12.91 6.71 -11.25
C ARG A 235 14.28 7.26 -10.82
N GLN A 236 14.83 6.72 -9.74
CA GLN A 236 16.17 7.07 -9.25
C GLN A 236 17.09 5.84 -9.22
N ASP A 237 18.40 6.07 -9.32
CA ASP A 237 19.45 5.04 -9.24
C ASP A 237 19.36 3.97 -10.35
N LYS A 238 19.15 4.42 -11.59
CA LYS A 238 19.19 3.58 -12.79
C LYS A 238 20.48 2.73 -12.85
N ASN A 239 20.33 1.47 -13.21
CA ASN A 239 21.41 0.45 -13.24
C ASN A 239 22.02 0.10 -11.88
N MET A 240 21.38 0.43 -10.76
CA MET A 240 21.87 0.07 -9.43
C MET A 240 22.02 -1.44 -9.24
N PHE A 241 22.89 -1.81 -8.30
CA PHE A 241 22.98 -3.19 -7.84
C PHE A 241 21.86 -3.52 -6.86
N VAL A 242 21.26 -4.69 -7.04
CA VAL A 242 20.27 -5.27 -6.12
C VAL A 242 20.67 -6.69 -5.73
N ALA A 243 20.23 -7.11 -4.55
CA ALA A 243 20.26 -8.50 -4.13
C ALA A 243 18.91 -9.16 -4.46
N LEU A 244 18.95 -10.25 -5.22
CA LEU A 244 17.79 -11.08 -5.53
C LEU A 244 17.80 -12.27 -4.58
N LYS A 245 16.88 -12.31 -3.62
CA LYS A 245 16.72 -13.41 -2.66
C LYS A 245 15.61 -14.35 -3.14
N ASN A 246 16.02 -15.49 -3.69
CA ASN A 246 15.12 -16.55 -4.16
C ASN A 246 14.92 -17.56 -3.04
N LEU A 247 13.70 -17.63 -2.50
CA LEU A 247 13.33 -18.60 -1.47
C LEU A 247 13.01 -19.95 -2.13
N ASN A 248 13.57 -21.03 -1.56
CA ASN A 248 13.43 -22.38 -2.12
C ASN A 248 11.94 -22.75 -2.23
N ASP A 249 11.55 -23.36 -3.36
CA ASP A 249 10.18 -23.84 -3.64
C ASP A 249 9.05 -22.80 -3.51
N SER A 250 9.37 -21.50 -3.59
CA SER A 250 8.39 -20.39 -3.50
C SER A 250 7.38 -20.35 -4.66
N LYS A 251 7.53 -21.19 -5.69
CA LYS A 251 6.47 -21.43 -6.69
C LYS A 251 5.12 -21.74 -6.05
N ASN A 252 5.12 -22.48 -4.93
CA ASN A 252 3.94 -22.66 -4.09
C ASN A 252 4.09 -21.75 -2.88
N ILE A 253 3.44 -20.59 -2.90
CA ILE A 253 3.53 -19.60 -1.82
C ILE A 253 3.16 -20.27 -0.48
N THR A 254 4.13 -20.32 0.42
CA THR A 254 3.94 -20.85 1.77
C THR A 254 3.65 -19.70 2.74
N LEU A 255 3.06 -20.03 3.89
CA LEU A 255 2.92 -19.06 4.99
C LEU A 255 4.28 -18.50 5.44
N ASP A 256 5.33 -19.32 5.43
CA ASP A 256 6.67 -18.88 5.81
C ASP A 256 7.25 -17.88 4.80
N PHE A 257 7.01 -18.08 3.50
CA PHE A 257 7.38 -17.08 2.48
C PHE A 257 6.66 -15.76 2.70
N MET A 258 5.33 -15.78 2.87
CA MET A 258 4.55 -14.54 3.11
C MET A 258 4.97 -13.84 4.40
N ASN A 259 5.23 -14.59 5.47
CA ASN A 259 5.73 -14.03 6.72
C ASN A 259 7.09 -13.34 6.53
N GLU A 260 7.99 -13.91 5.73
CA GLU A 260 9.26 -13.26 5.44
C GLU A 260 9.08 -11.92 4.71
N LEU A 261 8.17 -11.86 3.73
CA LEU A 261 7.85 -10.61 3.04
C LEU A 261 7.26 -9.57 4.00
N ILE A 262 6.28 -9.99 4.79
CA ILE A 262 5.54 -9.13 5.73
C ILE A 262 6.48 -8.61 6.81
N PHE A 263 7.20 -9.49 7.50
CA PHE A 263 8.08 -9.07 8.60
C PHE A 263 9.22 -8.21 8.11
N HIS A 264 9.81 -8.50 6.94
CA HIS A 264 10.85 -7.65 6.36
C HIS A 264 10.31 -6.24 6.07
N HIS A 265 9.06 -6.13 5.60
CA HIS A 265 8.42 -4.84 5.35
C HIS A 265 8.00 -4.11 6.63
N GLU A 266 7.48 -4.81 7.64
CA GLU A 266 7.02 -4.23 8.91
C GLU A 266 8.18 -3.70 9.77
N VAL A 267 9.32 -4.40 9.76
CA VAL A 267 10.53 -3.96 10.49
C VAL A 267 11.38 -2.97 9.68
N GLU A 268 10.90 -2.54 8.52
CA GLU A 268 11.58 -1.54 7.71
C GLU A 268 11.39 -0.15 8.31
N PHE A 269 12.47 0.44 8.84
CA PHE A 269 12.49 1.83 9.29
C PHE A 269 13.58 2.65 8.62
N ASP A 270 13.39 3.96 8.65
CA ASP A 270 14.16 4.92 7.87
C ASP A 270 15.66 4.81 8.14
N HIS A 271 16.43 4.63 7.07
CA HIS A 271 17.90 4.55 7.04
C HIS A 271 18.59 3.43 7.84
N GLY A 272 17.89 2.62 8.64
CA GLY A 272 18.50 1.56 9.47
C GLY A 272 18.49 0.16 8.85
N SER A 273 17.39 -0.23 8.22
CA SER A 273 17.13 -1.60 7.74
C SER A 273 17.55 -1.84 6.29
N VAL A 274 17.63 -3.10 5.85
CA VAL A 274 17.87 -3.46 4.45
C VAL A 274 16.66 -3.07 3.60
N LYS A 275 16.84 -2.19 2.61
CA LYS A 275 15.73 -1.73 1.76
C LYS A 275 15.08 -2.89 1.01
N PHE A 276 13.76 -2.96 1.06
CA PHE A 276 12.96 -3.89 0.27
C PHE A 276 12.27 -3.13 -0.87
N TYR A 277 12.72 -3.34 -2.10
CA TYR A 277 12.21 -2.59 -3.25
C TYR A 277 10.94 -3.21 -3.83
N GLY A 278 10.80 -4.52 -3.73
CA GLY A 278 9.69 -5.20 -4.38
C GLY A 278 9.95 -6.67 -4.66
N ILE A 279 9.07 -7.24 -5.47
CA ILE A 279 9.02 -8.67 -5.75
C ILE A 279 9.10 -8.86 -7.27
N THR A 280 9.80 -9.93 -7.68
CA THR A 280 9.81 -10.41 -9.06
C THR A 280 9.56 -11.91 -9.08
N GLN A 281 9.39 -12.49 -10.26
CA GLN A 281 9.30 -13.93 -10.44
C GLN A 281 10.31 -14.38 -11.49
N ASP A 282 11.13 -15.35 -11.11
CA ASP A 282 12.08 -15.98 -12.01
C ASP A 282 11.32 -16.83 -13.05
N PRO A 283 11.39 -16.51 -14.35
CA PRO A 283 10.63 -17.21 -15.38
C PRO A 283 11.10 -18.66 -15.61
N GLU A 284 12.33 -19.01 -15.22
CA GLU A 284 12.84 -20.38 -15.37
C GLU A 284 12.32 -21.29 -14.26
N THR A 285 12.30 -20.80 -13.03
CA THR A 285 11.92 -21.59 -11.85
C THR A 285 10.46 -21.38 -11.40
N ASN A 286 9.82 -20.29 -11.84
CA ASN A 286 8.56 -19.75 -11.32
C ASN A 286 8.59 -19.35 -9.84
N ASN A 287 9.78 -19.29 -9.24
CA ASN A 287 9.93 -18.86 -7.85
C ASN A 287 9.76 -17.35 -7.74
N TYR A 288 9.08 -16.92 -6.68
CA TYR A 288 9.06 -15.52 -6.29
C TYR A 288 10.38 -15.14 -5.62
N VAL A 289 10.84 -13.94 -5.93
CA VAL A 289 12.16 -13.44 -5.56
C VAL A 289 12.01 -12.05 -4.96
N MET A 290 12.55 -11.85 -3.77
CA MET A 290 12.62 -10.53 -3.14
C MET A 290 13.75 -9.72 -3.77
N VAL A 291 13.49 -8.44 -4.03
CA VAL A 291 14.45 -7.48 -4.58
C VAL A 291 14.87 -6.54 -3.45
N LEU A 292 16.09 -6.72 -2.97
CA LEU A 292 16.63 -6.07 -1.77
C LEU A 292 17.82 -5.16 -2.10
N GLU A 293 18.12 -4.23 -1.20
CA GLU A 293 19.36 -3.46 -1.21
C GLU A 293 20.58 -4.37 -1.27
N TYR A 294 21.52 -4.07 -2.17
CA TYR A 294 22.76 -4.81 -2.26
C TYR A 294 23.81 -4.28 -1.27
N ALA A 295 24.26 -5.12 -0.34
CA ALA A 295 25.35 -4.81 0.56
C ALA A 295 26.71 -5.03 -0.12
N ASP A 296 27.36 -3.95 -0.58
CA ASP A 296 28.65 -4.02 -1.29
C ASP A 296 29.77 -4.68 -0.47
N ASP A 297 29.75 -4.48 0.85
CA ASP A 297 30.72 -5.09 1.77
C ASP A 297 30.30 -6.49 2.25
N GLY A 298 29.12 -6.96 1.83
CA GLY A 298 28.56 -8.27 2.17
C GLY A 298 28.19 -8.40 3.64
N SER A 299 28.30 -9.61 4.18
CA SER A 299 28.05 -9.83 5.61
C SER A 299 29.13 -9.20 6.48
N LEU A 300 28.76 -8.80 7.69
CA LEU A 300 29.67 -8.24 8.69
C LEU A 300 30.84 -9.19 8.96
N ARG A 301 30.63 -10.51 8.86
CA ARG A 301 31.71 -11.51 8.89
C ARG A 301 32.76 -11.24 7.83
N LYS A 302 32.35 -11.19 6.56
CA LYS A 302 33.26 -10.96 5.42
C LYS A 302 33.91 -9.58 5.49
N TYR A 303 33.17 -8.58 5.95
CA TYR A 303 33.69 -7.23 6.14
C TYR A 303 34.80 -7.20 7.21
N LEU A 304 34.56 -7.80 8.37
CA LEU A 304 35.53 -7.87 9.46
C LEU A 304 36.76 -8.69 9.08
N ASP A 305 36.60 -9.83 8.40
CA ASP A 305 37.73 -10.65 7.92
C ASP A 305 38.73 -9.82 7.08
N LYS A 306 38.23 -8.83 6.31
CA LYS A 306 39.06 -7.96 5.46
C LYS A 306 39.53 -6.68 6.14
N ASN A 307 38.71 -6.10 7.02
CA ASN A 307 38.88 -4.73 7.48
C ASN A 307 39.09 -4.57 8.99
N PHE A 308 39.09 -5.65 9.78
CA PHE A 308 39.18 -5.58 11.25
C PHE A 308 40.32 -4.69 11.75
N ASN A 309 41.52 -4.82 11.17
CA ASN A 309 42.71 -4.05 11.55
C ASN A 309 42.66 -2.57 11.16
N LYS A 310 41.72 -2.17 10.28
CA LYS A 310 41.53 -0.78 9.84
C LYS A 310 40.48 -0.05 10.67
N LEU A 311 39.65 -0.79 11.42
CA LEU A 311 38.54 -0.21 12.19
C LEU A 311 39.02 0.33 13.53
N ASN A 312 38.78 1.62 13.75
CA ASN A 312 38.93 2.22 15.07
C ASN A 312 37.74 1.88 15.98
N TRP A 313 37.87 2.14 17.27
CA TRP A 313 36.82 1.87 18.26
C TRP A 313 35.51 2.60 17.97
N LYS A 314 35.58 3.84 17.48
CA LYS A 314 34.39 4.62 17.11
C LYS A 314 33.57 3.91 16.03
N SER A 315 34.21 3.42 14.96
CA SER A 315 33.53 2.68 13.90
C SER A 315 32.90 1.37 14.40
N LYS A 316 33.56 0.68 15.33
CA LYS A 316 33.02 -0.55 15.94
C LYS A 316 31.77 -0.26 16.80
N ILE A 317 31.81 0.81 17.59
CA ILE A 317 30.69 1.23 18.43
C ILE A 317 29.51 1.68 17.56
N ILE A 318 29.74 2.42 16.47
CA ILE A 318 28.69 2.81 15.52
C ILE A 318 28.01 1.57 14.94
N CYS A 319 28.80 0.61 14.45
CA CYS A 319 28.28 -0.65 13.90
C CYS A 319 27.43 -1.42 14.94
N LEU A 320 27.88 -1.49 16.19
CA LEU A 320 27.13 -2.14 17.26
C LEU A 320 25.83 -1.40 17.59
N ASN A 321 25.88 -0.06 17.65
CA ASN A 321 24.70 0.76 17.92
C ASN A 321 23.64 0.59 16.83
N GLU A 322 24.04 0.55 15.55
CA GLU A 322 23.12 0.29 14.42
C GLU A 322 22.42 -1.07 14.58
N ILE A 323 23.17 -2.13 14.93
CA ILE A 323 22.60 -3.47 15.16
C ILE A 323 21.63 -3.47 16.34
N ILE A 324 21.98 -2.81 17.46
CA ILE A 324 21.12 -2.73 18.65
C ILE A 324 19.83 -1.98 18.33
N THR A 325 19.91 -0.85 17.64
CA THR A 325 18.73 -0.05 17.26
C THR A 325 17.78 -0.84 16.36
N GLU A 326 18.29 -1.59 15.38
CA GLU A 326 17.43 -2.42 14.55
C GLU A 326 16.85 -3.62 15.31
N LEU A 327 17.62 -4.26 16.19
CA LEU A 327 17.10 -5.35 17.03
C LEU A 327 16.02 -4.86 18.00
N GLU A 328 16.21 -3.68 18.60
CA GLU A 328 15.20 -3.01 19.42
C GLU A 328 13.91 -2.79 18.61
N PHE A 329 14.01 -2.30 17.38
CA PHE A 329 12.84 -2.11 16.50
C PHE A 329 12.12 -3.42 16.16
N ILE A 330 12.86 -4.50 15.88
CA ILE A 330 12.29 -5.84 15.68
C ILE A 330 11.52 -6.28 16.93
N HIS A 331 12.11 -6.08 18.11
CA HIS A 331 11.50 -6.44 19.39
C HIS A 331 10.30 -5.57 19.74
N GLU A 332 10.29 -4.28 19.40
CA GLU A 332 9.14 -3.38 19.57
C GLU A 332 7.93 -3.79 18.72
N ASN A 333 8.18 -4.42 17.56
CA ASN A 333 7.14 -5.03 16.72
C ASN A 333 6.72 -6.43 17.21
N ASP A 334 7.09 -6.81 18.45
CA ASP A 334 6.82 -8.11 19.06
C ASP A 334 7.33 -9.32 18.25
N LEU A 335 8.39 -9.12 17.47
CA LEU A 335 9.08 -10.19 16.75
C LEU A 335 10.34 -10.64 17.50
N ILE A 336 10.71 -11.90 17.30
CA ILE A 336 11.97 -12.50 17.74
C ILE A 336 12.68 -13.00 16.50
N HIS A 337 13.96 -12.65 16.31
CA HIS A 337 14.74 -12.97 15.11
C HIS A 337 15.10 -14.46 15.02
N ARG A 338 15.52 -15.07 16.14
CA ARG A 338 15.80 -16.51 16.31
C ARG A 338 17.00 -17.08 15.51
N ASP A 339 17.67 -16.25 14.73
CA ASP A 339 18.86 -16.60 13.93
C ASP A 339 19.79 -15.40 13.75
N LEU A 340 19.92 -14.59 14.80
CA LEU A 340 20.81 -13.44 14.79
C LEU A 340 22.25 -13.92 14.93
N HIS A 341 23.06 -13.68 13.91
CA HIS A 341 24.50 -13.92 13.95
C HIS A 341 25.22 -13.01 12.96
N ILE A 342 26.55 -12.91 13.09
CA ILE A 342 27.41 -12.06 12.23
C ILE A 342 27.32 -12.32 10.71
N GLY A 343 26.73 -13.45 10.31
CA GLY A 343 26.45 -13.79 8.91
C GLY A 343 25.14 -13.19 8.39
N ASN A 344 24.17 -13.00 9.27
CA ASN A 344 22.88 -12.36 9.02
C ASN A 344 22.88 -10.87 9.40
N ILE A 345 24.07 -10.27 9.51
CA ILE A 345 24.28 -8.83 9.60
C ILE A 345 25.01 -8.41 8.34
N LEU A 346 24.48 -7.44 7.61
CA LEU A 346 25.03 -6.89 6.38
C LEU A 346 25.72 -5.55 6.65
N LYS A 347 26.83 -5.32 5.93
CA LYS A 347 27.53 -4.03 5.93
C LYS A 347 27.27 -3.31 4.62
N PHE A 348 26.78 -2.09 4.72
CA PHE A 348 26.66 -1.13 3.63
C PHE A 348 27.70 -0.02 3.81
N GLN A 349 27.85 0.84 2.81
CA GLN A 349 28.80 1.96 2.88
C GLN A 349 28.56 2.86 4.10
N TYR A 350 27.30 3.15 4.43
CA TYR A 350 26.92 4.13 5.46
C TYR A 350 26.10 3.56 6.63
N LYS A 351 25.78 2.27 6.61
CA LYS A 351 25.00 1.61 7.67
C LYS A 351 25.39 0.14 7.84
N THR A 352 24.89 -0.46 8.90
CA THR A 352 24.97 -1.89 9.20
C THR A 352 23.55 -2.33 9.54
N ALA A 353 23.08 -3.42 8.92
CA ALA A 353 21.70 -3.84 9.08
C ALA A 353 21.58 -5.35 9.30
N ILE A 354 20.58 -5.75 10.06
CA ILE A 354 20.13 -7.12 10.25
C ILE A 354 19.36 -7.58 9.00
N THR A 355 19.47 -8.85 8.65
CA THR A 355 18.78 -9.45 7.50
C THR A 355 18.30 -10.85 7.86
N ASP A 356 17.48 -11.43 6.97
CA ASP A 356 17.01 -12.82 7.05
C ASP A 356 15.89 -13.04 8.08
N MET A 357 14.76 -12.38 7.82
CA MET A 357 13.55 -12.47 8.65
C MET A 357 12.76 -13.78 8.48
N GLY A 358 13.26 -14.75 7.70
CA GLY A 358 12.53 -15.98 7.37
C GLY A 358 12.24 -16.90 8.56
N LEU A 359 13.01 -16.75 9.65
CA LEU A 359 12.79 -17.48 10.90
C LEU A 359 12.10 -16.65 12.00
N CYS A 360 11.85 -15.36 11.73
CA CYS A 360 11.17 -14.48 12.66
C CYS A 360 9.78 -15.00 13.02
N LYS A 361 9.40 -14.89 14.29
CA LYS A 361 8.04 -15.23 14.76
C LYS A 361 7.58 -14.24 15.81
N PRO A 362 6.25 -14.02 15.94
CA PRO A 362 5.68 -13.26 17.04
C PRO A 362 6.07 -13.86 18.39
N ALA A 363 6.35 -13.01 19.38
CA ALA A 363 6.77 -13.42 20.71
C ALA A 363 5.74 -14.30 21.46
N ASN A 364 4.46 -14.20 21.08
CA ASN A 364 3.33 -14.92 21.70
C ASN A 364 2.87 -16.15 20.90
N CYS A 365 3.59 -16.61 19.87
CA CYS A 365 3.11 -17.76 19.08
C CYS A 365 3.19 -19.08 19.88
N ASP A 366 2.11 -19.88 19.88
CA ASP A 366 2.04 -21.17 20.58
C ASP A 366 2.96 -22.20 19.91
N MET A 367 4.17 -22.34 20.45
CA MET A 367 5.23 -23.21 19.94
C MET A 367 5.04 -24.67 20.40
N GLN A 368 4.02 -25.36 19.90
CA GLN A 368 3.81 -26.80 20.22
C GLN A 368 4.85 -27.74 19.56
N LYS A 369 5.74 -27.24 18.69
CA LYS A 369 6.87 -27.98 18.11
C LYS A 369 8.10 -27.07 17.94
N ASN A 370 8.97 -27.01 18.95
CA ASN A 370 10.23 -26.28 18.84
C ASN A 370 11.31 -27.11 18.15
N ASN A 371 11.37 -26.99 16.82
CA ASN A 371 12.62 -27.24 16.13
C ASN A 371 13.62 -26.15 16.58
N VAL A 372 14.81 -26.58 16.98
CA VAL A 372 15.92 -25.66 17.30
C VAL A 372 16.45 -25.12 15.98
N TYR A 373 16.44 -23.81 15.82
CA TYR A 373 16.93 -23.11 14.64
C TYR A 373 18.12 -22.21 14.99
N GLY A 374 18.90 -21.89 13.98
CA GLY A 374 20.01 -20.96 14.03
C GLY A 374 21.39 -21.58 14.17
N VAL A 375 22.41 -20.74 14.19
CA VAL A 375 23.81 -21.17 14.25
C VAL A 375 24.17 -21.58 15.67
N LEU A 376 24.55 -22.84 15.90
CA LEU A 376 24.80 -23.43 17.22
C LEU A 376 25.60 -22.55 18.21
N THR A 377 26.60 -21.81 17.74
CA THR A 377 27.44 -20.94 18.58
C THR A 377 26.75 -19.65 19.05
N TYR A 378 25.58 -19.33 18.51
CA TYR A 378 24.75 -18.16 18.80
C TYR A 378 23.41 -18.55 19.46
N ILE A 379 23.15 -19.84 19.68
CA ILE A 379 21.90 -20.29 20.29
C ILE A 379 22.01 -20.16 21.81
N ALA A 380 21.07 -19.41 22.42
CA ALA A 380 21.01 -19.25 23.87
C ALA A 380 20.82 -20.60 24.60
N PRO A 381 21.47 -20.80 25.77
CA PRO A 381 21.45 -22.09 26.47
C PRO A 381 20.06 -22.61 26.82
N GLU A 382 19.12 -21.72 27.13
CA GLU A 382 17.74 -22.07 27.41
C GLU A 382 17.01 -22.70 26.22
N ILE A 383 17.37 -22.32 24.99
CA ILE A 383 16.80 -22.89 23.77
C ILE A 383 17.32 -24.32 23.56
N LEU A 384 18.62 -24.54 23.83
CA LEU A 384 19.21 -25.88 23.81
C LEU A 384 18.61 -26.80 24.89
N GLN A 385 18.06 -26.23 25.97
CA GLN A 385 17.31 -26.94 27.00
C GLN A 385 15.83 -27.20 26.62
N GLY A 386 15.42 -26.82 25.41
CA GLY A 386 14.06 -27.00 24.91
C GLY A 386 13.06 -25.94 25.38
N LYS A 387 13.50 -24.82 25.97
CA LYS A 387 12.61 -23.69 26.25
C LYS A 387 12.25 -22.95 24.96
N ILE A 388 11.17 -22.17 25.03
CA ILE A 388 10.71 -21.34 23.91
C ILE A 388 11.67 -20.18 23.63
N TYR A 389 11.71 -19.74 22.37
CA TYR A 389 12.42 -18.52 22.01
C TYR A 389 11.78 -17.32 22.69
N THR A 390 12.62 -16.43 23.21
CA THR A 390 12.20 -15.15 23.79
C THR A 390 13.08 -14.05 23.21
N LYS A 391 12.68 -12.78 23.37
CA LYS A 391 13.53 -11.64 23.00
C LYS A 391 14.92 -11.70 23.65
N ALA A 392 15.03 -12.24 24.86
CA ALA A 392 16.31 -12.42 25.55
C ALA A 392 17.24 -13.42 24.84
N ALA A 393 16.71 -14.36 24.06
CA ALA A 393 17.51 -15.30 23.28
C ALA A 393 18.19 -14.63 22.08
N ASP A 394 17.64 -13.54 21.54
CA ASP A 394 18.32 -12.74 20.50
C ASP A 394 19.42 -11.82 21.09
N ILE A 395 19.33 -11.51 22.40
CA ILE A 395 20.31 -10.67 23.10
C ILE A 395 21.59 -11.45 23.46
N TYR A 396 21.47 -12.76 23.67
CA TYR A 396 22.58 -13.68 23.91
C TYR A 396 23.49 -13.80 22.68
#